data_AF-A0A9E4ERL8-F1
#
_entry.id   AF-A0A9E4ERL8-F1
#
_cell.length_a   1.000
_cell.length_b   1.000
_cell.length_c   1.000
_cell.angle_alpha   90.00
_cell.angle_beta   90.00
_cell.angle_gamma   90.00
#
_symmetry.space_group_name_H-M   'P 1'
#
loop_
_entity.id
_entity.type
_entity.pdbx_description
1 polymer ?
#
loop_
_entity_poly.entity_id
_entity_poly.type
_entity_poly.pdbx_seq_one_letter_code
_entity_poly.pdbx_strand_id
1 'polypeptide(L)' 'MNLTAFSIANFKAFAASQRIPLRPITLIYGANSAGKSSAIHALALAHHAIKMGALETQRKCIGIA' A
#
# COMPACT_ATOMS: atom_id res chain seq x y z
N MET A 1 -8.62 11.16 -11.67
CA MET A 1 -7.36 11.46 -10.95
C MET A 1 -6.36 10.37 -11.32
N ASN A 2 -5.12 10.73 -11.66
CA ASN A 2 -4.07 9.77 -12.00
C ASN A 2 -3.08 9.68 -10.83
N LEU A 3 -2.84 8.49 -10.28
CA LEU A 3 -1.93 8.30 -9.15
C LEU A 3 -0.50 8.15 -9.66
N THR A 4 0.36 9.13 -9.37
CA THR A 4 1.74 9.20 -9.89
C THR A 4 2.80 8.79 -8.88
N ALA A 5 2.47 8.79 -7.58
CA ALA A 5 3.32 8.33 -6.49
C ALA A 5 2.49 8.16 -5.23
N PHE A 6 3.02 7.43 -4.24
CA PHE A 6 2.53 7.46 -2.87
C PHE A 6 3.69 7.37 -1.88
N SER A 7 3.48 7.84 -0.66
CA SER A 7 4.48 7.79 0.41
C SER A 7 4.02 6.89 1.54
N ILE A 8 4.94 6.11 2.10
CA ILE A 8 4.71 5.20 3.23
C ILE A 8 5.71 5.53 4.33
N ALA A 9 5.26 5.63 5.58
CA ALA A 9 6.09 5.75 6.77
C ALA A 9 5.44 5.01 7.94
N ASN A 10 6.22 4.51 8.89
CA ASN A 10 5.76 3.82 10.10
C ASN A 10 4.70 2.73 9.82
N PHE A 11 4.85 1.96 8.74
CA PHE A 11 3.89 0.94 8.32
C PHE A 11 4.57 -0.38 7.97
N LYS A 12 4.30 -1.42 8.78
CA LYS A 12 4.88 -2.76 8.62
C LYS A 12 6.41 -2.69 8.45
N ALA A 13 6.93 -3.12 7.30
CA ALA A 13 8.36 -3.15 6.98
C ALA A 13 8.97 -1.76 6.70
N PHE A 14 8.16 -0.69 6.65
CA PHE A 14 8.62 0.67 6.35
C PHE A 14 8.65 1.52 7.62
N ALA A 15 9.83 1.64 8.24
CA ALA A 15 10.03 2.53 9.38
C ALA A 15 10.16 4.00 8.92
N ALA A 16 11.19 4.28 8.11
CA ALA A 16 11.42 5.60 7.53
C ALA A 16 10.42 5.92 6.41
N SER A 17 10.21 7.21 6.17
CA SER A 17 9.39 7.68 5.05
C SER A 17 10.05 7.32 3.73
N GLN A 18 9.29 6.67 2.85
CA GLN A 18 9.71 6.32 1.50
C GLN A 18 8.63 6.75 0.50
N ARG A 19 9.06 7.42 -0.58
CA ARG A 19 8.21 7.80 -1.69
C ARG A 19 8.37 6.78 -2.83
N ILE A 20 7.27 6.14 -3.21
CA ILE A 20 7.23 5.14 -4.28
C ILE A 20 6.58 5.80 -5.51
N PRO A 21 7.34 6.07 -6.58
CA PRO A 21 6.78 6.56 -7.83
C PRO A 21 5.98 5.44 -8.51
N LEU A 22 4.87 5.80 -9.15
CA LEU A 22 4.02 4.89 -9.90
C LEU A 22 4.08 5.24 -11.39
N ARG A 23 4.18 4.19 -12.21
CA ARG A 23 4.04 4.23 -13.66
C ARG A 23 2.82 3.39 -14.07
N PRO A 24 2.29 3.56 -15.30
CA PRO A 24 1.15 2.77 -15.78
C PRO A 24 1.29 1.27 -15.53
N ILE A 25 2.51 0.74 -15.61
CA ILE A 25 2.88 -0.58 -15.09
C ILE A 25 4.05 -0.38 -14.12
N THR A 26 3.85 -0.81 -12.87
CA THR A 26 4.87 -0.73 -11.81
C THR A 26 5.22 -2.14 -11.33
N LEU A 27 6.49 -2.54 -11.48
CA LEU A 27 6.98 -3.84 -11.02
C LEU A 27 7.57 -3.72 -9.61
N ILE A 28 7.08 -4.54 -8.67
CA ILE A 28 7.60 -4.62 -7.31
C ILE A 28 8.34 -5.96 -7.15
N TYR A 29 9.67 -5.92 -6.98
CA TYR A 29 10.53 -7.10 -6.86
C TYR A 29 11.57 -6.93 -5.75
N GLY A 30 12.27 -8.01 -5.41
CA GLY A 30 13.27 -8.06 -4.34
C GLY A 30 13.17 -9.31 -3.47
N ALA A 31 14.09 -9.47 -2.52
CA ALA A 31 14.16 -10.63 -1.62
C ALA A 31 12.84 -10.89 -0.87
N ASN A 32 12.61 -12.13 -0.47
CA ASN A 32 11.49 -12.46 0.42
C ASN A 32 11.59 -11.64 1.71
N SER A 33 10.43 -11.20 2.20
CA SER A 33 10.34 -10.33 3.38
C SER A 33 10.92 -8.91 3.24
N ALA A 34 11.38 -8.49 2.05
CA ALA A 34 11.85 -7.12 1.79
C ALA A 34 10.75 -6.02 1.81
N GLY A 35 9.53 -6.33 2.26
CA GLY A 35 8.44 -5.34 2.37
C GLY A 35 7.53 -5.19 1.15
N LYS A 36 7.65 -6.04 0.12
CA LYS A 36 6.82 -5.99 -1.10
C LYS A 36 5.32 -6.04 -0.81
N SER A 37 4.87 -7.06 -0.07
CA SER A 37 3.45 -7.18 0.34
C SER A 37 3.03 -6.04 1.26
N SER A 38 3.96 -5.49 2.06
CA SER A 38 3.71 -4.32 2.89
C SER A 38 3.43 -3.08 2.04
N ALA A 39 4.12 -2.88 0.93
CA ALA A 39 3.86 -1.76 0.01
C ALA A 39 2.47 -1.87 -0.63
N ILE A 40 2.08 -3.08 -1.04
CA ILE A 40 0.74 -3.35 -1.60
C ILE A 40 -0.34 -3.12 -0.53
N HIS A 41 -0.13 -3.59 0.70
CA HIS A 41 -1.06 -3.34 1.81
C HIS A 41 -1.21 -1.85 2.13
N ALA A 42 -0.13 -1.07 2.08
CA ALA A 42 -0.20 0.37 2.30
C ALA A 42 -1.02 1.06 1.21
N LEU A 43 -0.82 0.67 -0.06
CA LEU A 43 -1.59 1.20 -1.18
C LEU A 43 -3.08 0.85 -1.07
N ALA A 44 -3.41 -0.38 -0.69
CA ALA A 44 -4.79 -0.82 -0.46
C ALA A 44 -5.46 -0.06 0.69
N LEU A 45 -4.74 0.15 1.79
CA LEU A 45 -5.21 0.95 2.93
C LEU A 45 -5.48 2.40 2.51
N ALA A 46 -4.55 3.03 1.79
CA ALA A 46 -4.70 4.38 1.28
C ALA A 46 -5.92 4.50 0.34
N HIS A 47 -6.12 3.52 -0.55
CA HIS A 47 -7.29 3.48 -1.41
C HIS A 47 -8.60 3.41 -0.62
N HIS A 48 -8.65 2.57 0.42
CA HIS A 48 -9.81 2.45 1.29
C HIS A 48 -10.09 3.74 2.06
N ALA A 49 -9.05 4.35 2.64
CA ALA A 49 -9.15 5.62 3.34
C ALA A 49 -9.72 6.74 2.46
N ILE A 50 -9.22 6.86 1.23
CA ILE A 50 -9.69 7.85 0.25
C ILE A 50 -11.15 7.59 -0.13
N LYS A 51 -11.56 6.32 -0.27
CA LYS A 51 -12.95 5.98 -0.66
C LYS A 51 -13.96 6.17 0.46
N MET A 52 -13.61 5.82 1.69
CA MET A 52 -14.57 5.77 2.80
C MET A 52 -14.57 7.05 3.65
N GLY A 53 -13.56 7.90 3.55
CA GLY A 53 -13.40 9.06 4.44
C GLY A 53 -13.12 8.71 5.92
N ALA A 54 -13.21 7.42 6.27
CA ALA A 54 -12.92 6.87 7.58
C ALA A 54 -11.88 5.73 7.46
N LEU A 55 -10.91 5.74 8.37
CA LEU A 55 -9.83 4.75 8.44
C LEU A 55 -10.30 3.50 9.17
N GLU A 56 -11.14 2.70 8.52
CA GLU A 56 -11.58 1.44 9.13
C GLU A 56 -10.55 0.34 8.92
N THR A 57 -9.76 0.07 9.95
CA THR A 57 -8.59 -0.84 9.91
C THR A 57 -8.97 -2.33 9.98
N GLN A 58 -10.27 -2.66 10.09
CA GLN A 58 -10.76 -3.98 10.48
C GLN A 58 -11.61 -4.70 9.41
N ARG A 59 -11.61 -4.26 8.14
CA ARG A 59 -12.39 -4.96 7.11
C ARG A 59 -11.59 -6.10 6.48
N LYS A 60 -11.67 -7.29 7.08
CA LYS A 60 -11.12 -8.53 6.49
C LYS A 60 -12.15 -9.14 5.51
N CYS A 61 -12.36 -8.49 4.37
CA CYS A 61 -13.06 -9.11 3.24
C CYS A 61 -12.01 -9.62 2.23
N ILE A 62 -11.23 -10.62 2.65
CA ILE A 62 -10.55 -11.52 1.69
C ILE A 62 -11.09 -12.91 2.01
N GLY A 63 -12.37 -13.10 1.72
CA GLY A 63 -12.95 -14.43 1.58
C GLY A 63 -12.51 -14.93 0.22
N ILE A 64 -11.50 -15.79 0.20
CA ILE A 64 -11.38 -16.78 -0.86
C ILE A 64 -12.51 -17.78 -0.64
N ALA A 65 -13.54 -17.67 -1.48
CA ALA A 65 -14.47 -18.77 -1.72
C ALA A 65 -13.76 -19.85 -2.54
#